data_AF-Q1L0C6-F1
#
_entry.id   AF-Q1L0C6-F1
#
_cell.length_a   1.000
_cell.length_b   1.000
_cell.length_c   1.000
_cell.angle_alpha   90.00
_cell.angle_beta   90.00
_cell.angle_gamma   90.00
#
_symmetry.space_group_name_H-M   'P 1'
#
loop_
_entity.id
_entity.type
_entity.pdbx_description
1 polymer ?
#
loop_
_entity_poly.entity_id
_entity_poly.type
_entity_poly.pdbx_seq_one_letter_code
_entity_poly.pdbx_strand_id
1 'polypeptide(L)'
;VSGLTQGGKITKIEDIRTKFINCAAIETYFAWERYKKKINTGADKELQGGTIPHEFKRQMYYTFGDFRDIFFGTDISSCRYIKDTSQTIKSKLGDQATTEKGGKHPNGKTRQEWWETNGPHIWEGMLCALTNGLSESEKKNILQDYSYNKLNNAEKDDCCLEKFAS
;
A
#
# COMPACT_ATOMS: atom_id res chain seq x y z
N VAL A 1 -5.11 4.21 9.50
CA VAL A 1 -5.33 5.35 8.59
C VAL A 1 -5.17 6.68 9.33
N SER A 2 -5.33 6.72 10.66
CA SER A 2 -5.14 7.93 11.49
C SER A 2 -3.80 8.66 11.25
N GLY A 3 -2.71 7.95 10.94
CA GLY A 3 -1.41 8.53 10.63
C GLY A 3 -1.35 9.30 9.30
N LEU A 4 -2.18 8.94 8.32
CA LEU A 4 -2.35 9.69 7.07
C LEU A 4 -3.16 10.96 7.30
N THR A 5 -4.20 10.86 8.13
CA THR A 5 -5.27 11.85 8.28
C THR A 5 -5.05 12.86 9.41
N GLN A 6 -4.05 12.68 10.26
CA GLN A 6 -3.65 13.69 11.25
C GLN A 6 -3.07 14.91 10.53
N GLY A 7 -3.86 15.99 10.50
CA GLY A 7 -3.57 17.24 9.80
C GLY A 7 -2.18 17.80 10.10
N GLY A 8 -1.49 18.22 9.03
CA GLY A 8 -0.24 18.99 9.11
C GLY A 8 1.06 18.26 8.75
N LYS A 9 1.04 16.98 8.34
CA LYS A 9 2.28 16.21 8.15
C LYS A 9 2.70 15.90 6.70
N ILE A 10 1.90 16.20 5.65
CA ILE A 10 2.39 16.12 4.26
C ILE A 10 2.85 17.52 3.85
N THR A 11 4.11 17.83 4.16
CA THR A 11 4.71 19.12 3.83
C THR A 11 5.48 19.06 2.52
N LYS A 12 6.11 17.92 2.26
CA LYS A 12 6.94 17.63 1.10
C LYS A 12 6.51 16.34 0.40
N ILE A 13 7.04 16.08 -0.78
CA ILE A 13 6.63 14.95 -1.64
C ILE A 13 7.14 13.62 -1.08
N GLU A 14 8.32 13.62 -0.49
CA GLU A 14 8.90 12.49 0.23
C GLU A 14 8.08 12.04 1.45
N ASP A 15 7.32 12.97 2.06
CA ASP A 15 6.41 12.65 3.16
C ASP A 15 5.29 11.72 2.68
N ILE A 16 4.84 11.88 1.43
CA ILE A 16 3.78 11.05 0.83
C ILE A 16 4.24 9.60 0.82
N ARG A 17 5.40 9.31 0.23
CA ARG A 17 5.95 7.94 0.16
C ARG A 17 6.10 7.34 1.56
N THR A 18 6.78 8.06 2.45
CA THR A 18 7.11 7.58 3.79
C THR A 18 5.86 7.26 4.61
N LYS A 19 4.85 8.15 4.55
CA LYS A 19 3.62 7.95 5.29
C LYS A 19 2.76 6.82 4.76
N PHE A 20 2.66 6.67 3.45
CA PHE A 20 1.88 5.58 2.85
C PHE A 20 2.49 4.22 3.21
N ILE A 21 3.81 4.08 3.09
CA ILE A 21 4.53 2.87 3.51
C ILE A 21 4.25 2.58 4.99
N ASN A 22 4.50 3.57 5.88
CA ASN A 22 4.34 3.38 7.31
C ASN A 22 2.91 3.04 7.71
N CYS A 23 1.92 3.71 7.12
CA CYS A 23 0.51 3.46 7.45
C CYS A 23 0.06 2.09 6.94
N ALA A 24 0.40 1.71 5.71
CA ALA A 24 0.04 0.41 5.16
C ALA A 24 0.72 -0.74 5.93
N ALA A 25 1.98 -0.56 6.29
CA ALA A 25 2.73 -1.49 7.16
C ALA A 25 2.05 -1.67 8.53
N ILE A 26 1.73 -0.57 9.22
CA ILE A 26 1.09 -0.62 10.54
C ILE A 26 -0.30 -1.27 10.48
N GLU A 27 -1.12 -0.92 9.48
CA GLU A 27 -2.43 -1.54 9.28
C GLU A 27 -2.29 -3.05 9.06
N THR A 28 -1.34 -3.46 8.23
CA THR A 28 -1.07 -4.89 7.96
C THR A 28 -0.64 -5.62 9.23
N TYR A 29 0.25 -5.03 10.02
CA TYR A 29 0.70 -5.62 11.29
C TYR A 29 -0.45 -5.86 12.26
N PHE A 30 -1.29 -4.84 12.51
CA PHE A 30 -2.41 -4.99 13.43
C PHE A 30 -3.52 -5.91 12.89
N ALA A 31 -3.76 -5.88 11.57
CA ALA A 31 -4.66 -6.82 10.92
C ALA A 31 -4.18 -8.27 11.11
N TRP A 32 -2.88 -8.52 10.94
CA TRP A 32 -2.27 -9.84 11.16
C TRP A 32 -2.43 -10.30 12.61
N GLU A 33 -2.08 -9.44 13.57
CA GLU A 33 -2.22 -9.73 15.00
C GLU A 33 -3.66 -10.10 15.37
N ARG A 34 -4.65 -9.47 14.75
CA ARG A 34 -6.07 -9.81 14.94
C ARG A 34 -6.42 -11.12 14.26
N TYR A 35 -6.01 -11.30 13.00
CA TYR A 35 -6.30 -12.49 12.19
C TYR A 35 -5.82 -13.76 12.89
N LYS A 36 -4.55 -13.77 13.33
CA LYS A 36 -3.94 -14.94 13.97
C LYS A 36 -4.51 -15.26 15.36
N LYS A 37 -5.13 -14.29 16.04
CA LYS A 37 -5.75 -14.49 17.36
C LYS A 37 -7.22 -14.88 17.30
N LYS A 38 -7.95 -14.44 16.26
CA LYS A 38 -9.42 -14.52 16.23
C LYS A 38 -9.99 -15.35 15.09
N ILE A 39 -9.25 -15.52 14.01
CA ILE A 39 -9.76 -16.16 12.78
C ILE A 39 -9.01 -17.47 12.54
N ASN A 40 -7.66 -17.42 12.50
CA ASN A 40 -6.85 -18.60 12.24
C ASN A 40 -5.66 -18.66 13.22
N THR A 41 -5.79 -19.47 14.27
CA THR A 41 -4.73 -19.65 15.29
C THR A 41 -3.51 -20.41 14.79
N GLY A 42 -3.59 -21.05 13.61
CA GLY A 42 -2.47 -21.70 12.94
C GLY A 42 -1.71 -20.80 11.95
N ALA A 43 -2.17 -19.57 11.75
CA ALA A 43 -1.67 -18.68 10.70
C ALA A 43 -0.15 -18.39 10.79
N ASP A 44 0.41 -18.30 12.01
CA ASP A 44 1.85 -18.12 12.19
C ASP A 44 2.66 -19.29 11.61
N LYS A 45 2.15 -20.54 11.67
CA LYS A 45 2.81 -21.72 11.08
C LYS A 45 2.76 -21.71 9.57
N GLU A 46 1.62 -21.30 8.99
CA GLU A 46 1.49 -21.13 7.54
C GLU A 46 2.48 -20.09 7.03
N LEU A 47 2.57 -18.96 7.74
CA LEU A 47 3.49 -17.88 7.40
C LEU A 47 4.96 -18.33 7.55
N GLN A 48 5.32 -19.04 8.62
CA GLN A 48 6.66 -19.65 8.74
C GLN A 48 6.96 -20.64 7.61
N GLY A 49 5.94 -21.39 7.15
CA GLY A 49 6.01 -22.24 5.97
C GLY A 49 6.09 -21.49 4.63
N GLY A 50 6.18 -20.15 4.66
CA GLY A 50 6.30 -19.31 3.46
C GLY A 50 4.97 -18.99 2.78
N THR A 51 3.84 -19.33 3.39
CA THR A 51 2.52 -19.12 2.79
C THR A 51 1.73 -18.06 3.54
N ILE A 52 1.30 -17.02 2.83
CA ILE A 52 0.31 -16.06 3.36
C ILE A 52 -1.08 -16.70 3.23
N PRO A 53 -1.83 -16.87 4.34
CA PRO A 53 -3.18 -17.43 4.29
C PRO A 53 -4.07 -16.68 3.30
N HIS A 54 -4.79 -17.40 2.44
CA HIS A 54 -5.54 -16.82 1.33
C HIS A 54 -6.50 -15.69 1.77
N GLU A 55 -7.24 -15.91 2.85
CA GLU A 55 -8.17 -14.92 3.41
C GLU A 55 -7.47 -13.66 3.90
N PHE A 56 -6.27 -13.79 4.47
CA PHE A 56 -5.49 -12.65 4.90
C PHE A 56 -4.85 -11.91 3.72
N LYS A 57 -4.36 -12.65 2.72
CA LYS A 57 -3.85 -12.05 1.47
C LYS A 57 -4.90 -11.18 0.79
N ARG A 58 -6.16 -11.62 0.77
CA ARG A 58 -7.30 -10.82 0.27
C ARG A 58 -7.50 -9.54 1.07
N GLN A 59 -7.41 -9.59 2.40
CA GLN A 59 -7.49 -8.39 3.26
C GLN A 59 -6.36 -7.41 2.97
N MET A 60 -5.14 -7.90 2.72
CA MET A 60 -4.02 -7.06 2.29
C MET A 60 -4.29 -6.38 0.96
N TYR A 61 -4.88 -7.09 -0.02
CA TYR A 61 -5.24 -6.48 -1.30
C TYR A 61 -6.26 -5.35 -1.15
N TYR A 62 -7.33 -5.54 -0.36
CA TYR A 62 -8.29 -4.47 -0.10
C TYR A 62 -7.65 -3.29 0.61
N THR A 63 -6.80 -3.54 1.60
CA THR A 63 -6.07 -2.47 2.30
C THR A 63 -5.22 -1.68 1.31
N PHE A 64 -4.46 -2.35 0.45
CA PHE A 64 -3.64 -1.71 -0.58
C PHE A 64 -4.49 -0.89 -1.57
N GLY A 65 -5.65 -1.43 -1.97
CA GLY A 65 -6.66 -0.75 -2.78
C GLY A 65 -7.17 0.53 -2.12
N ASP A 66 -7.55 0.48 -0.83
CA ASP A 66 -7.98 1.66 -0.07
C ASP A 66 -6.88 2.74 -0.06
N PHE A 67 -5.62 2.37 0.14
CA PHE A 67 -4.51 3.32 0.04
C PHE A 67 -4.39 3.92 -1.37
N ARG A 68 -4.57 3.12 -2.43
CA ARG A 68 -4.59 3.62 -3.81
C ARG A 68 -5.72 4.62 -4.02
N ASP A 69 -6.91 4.29 -3.54
CA ASP A 69 -8.09 5.13 -3.69
C ASP A 69 -7.97 6.46 -2.92
N ILE A 70 -7.38 6.42 -1.72
CA ILE A 70 -7.05 7.63 -0.97
C ILE A 70 -6.02 8.47 -1.75
N PHE A 71 -5.01 7.86 -2.36
CA PHE A 71 -3.99 8.56 -3.14
C PHE A 71 -4.58 9.24 -4.39
N PHE A 72 -5.45 8.53 -5.12
CA PHE A 72 -6.09 9.09 -6.32
C PHE A 72 -7.28 10.00 -6.02
N GLY A 73 -7.80 9.93 -4.79
CA GLY A 73 -9.00 10.65 -4.36
C GLY A 73 -10.28 10.07 -4.95
N THR A 74 -10.31 8.75 -5.11
CA THR A 74 -11.44 7.91 -5.52
C THR A 74 -12.07 7.17 -4.33
N ASP A 75 -11.46 7.26 -3.16
CA ASP A 75 -11.98 6.68 -1.92
C ASP A 75 -13.43 7.14 -1.63
N ILE A 76 -14.28 6.17 -1.27
CA ILE A 76 -15.71 6.37 -1.07
C ILE A 76 -16.07 6.91 0.32
N SER A 77 -15.09 7.07 1.23
CA SER A 77 -15.34 7.49 2.59
C SER A 77 -15.94 8.88 2.65
N SER A 78 -16.91 9.06 3.55
CA SER A 78 -17.42 10.38 3.91
C SER A 78 -16.47 11.14 4.86
N CYS A 79 -15.39 10.49 5.34
CA CYS A 79 -14.44 11.07 6.27
C CYS A 79 -13.74 12.30 5.68
N ARG A 80 -13.97 13.46 6.28
CA ARG A 80 -13.38 14.74 5.85
C ARG A 80 -11.86 14.66 5.78
N TYR A 81 -11.21 14.06 6.76
CA TYR A 81 -9.75 14.00 6.79
C TYR A 81 -9.14 13.13 5.68
N ILE A 82 -9.86 12.11 5.22
CA ILE A 82 -9.43 11.32 4.05
C ILE A 82 -9.50 12.19 2.80
N LYS A 83 -10.63 12.88 2.61
CA LYS A 83 -10.80 13.82 1.49
C LYS A 83 -9.73 14.91 1.48
N ASP A 84 -9.45 15.53 2.63
CA ASP A 84 -8.42 16.56 2.78
C ASP A 84 -7.02 16.02 2.45
N THR A 85 -6.75 14.77 2.83
CA THR A 85 -5.48 14.09 2.51
C THR A 85 -5.35 13.92 0.99
N SER A 86 -6.38 13.40 0.32
CA SER A 86 -6.39 13.25 -1.13
C SER A 86 -6.20 14.58 -1.86
N GLN A 87 -6.86 15.65 -1.40
CA GLN A 87 -6.70 17.00 -1.97
C GLN A 87 -5.29 17.55 -1.76
N THR A 88 -4.70 17.31 -0.59
CA THR A 88 -3.31 17.69 -0.31
C THR A 88 -2.35 16.99 -1.27
N ILE A 89 -2.54 15.68 -1.51
CA ILE A 89 -1.73 14.91 -2.47
C ILE A 89 -1.88 15.45 -3.89
N LYS A 90 -3.13 15.70 -4.32
CA LYS A 90 -3.42 16.31 -5.64
C LYS A 90 -2.71 17.65 -5.82
N SER A 91 -2.78 18.53 -4.83
CA SER A 91 -2.08 19.83 -4.87
C SER A 91 -0.55 19.70 -4.91
N LYS A 92 0.02 18.68 -4.24
CA LYS A 92 1.47 18.49 -4.15
C LYS A 92 2.09 17.73 -5.32
N LEU A 93 1.32 16.91 -6.03
CA LEU A 93 1.82 16.10 -7.15
C LEU A 93 1.31 16.57 -8.51
N GLY A 94 0.18 17.29 -8.55
CA GLY A 94 -0.48 17.69 -9.80
C GLY A 94 -1.07 16.50 -10.56
N ASP A 95 -2.02 16.74 -11.46
CA ASP A 95 -2.58 15.67 -12.30
C ASP A 95 -1.74 15.41 -13.55
N GLN A 96 -0.86 16.33 -13.91
CA GLN A 96 0.02 16.26 -15.06
C GLN A 96 1.48 16.43 -14.63
N ALA A 97 2.41 15.90 -15.44
CA ALA A 97 3.85 16.08 -15.23
C ALA A 97 4.29 17.54 -15.46
N THR A 98 3.43 18.34 -16.07
CA THR A 98 3.61 19.77 -16.34
C THR A 98 2.60 20.60 -15.54
N THR A 99 3.06 21.77 -15.10
CA THR A 99 2.23 22.84 -14.55
C THR A 99 1.41 23.51 -15.66
N GLU A 100 0.36 24.24 -15.29
CA GLU A 100 -0.46 25.03 -16.22
C GLU A 100 0.35 26.03 -17.05
N LYS A 101 1.52 26.45 -16.58
CA LYS A 101 2.45 27.35 -17.28
C LYS A 101 3.47 26.62 -18.16
N GLY A 102 3.30 25.31 -18.40
CA GLY A 102 4.18 24.49 -19.25
C GLY A 102 5.51 24.07 -18.61
N GLY A 103 5.84 24.55 -17.41
CA GLY A 103 7.02 24.09 -16.65
C GLY A 103 6.80 22.70 -16.04
N LYS A 104 7.84 21.92 -15.80
CA LYS A 104 7.71 20.63 -15.09
C LYS A 104 7.18 20.82 -13.67
N HIS A 105 6.31 19.92 -13.24
CA HIS A 105 5.86 19.87 -11.86
C HIS A 105 7.06 19.61 -10.92
N PRO A 106 7.09 20.09 -9.65
CA PRO A 106 8.23 19.91 -8.74
C PRO A 106 8.76 18.47 -8.59
N ASN A 107 7.91 17.46 -8.81
CA ASN A 107 8.29 16.03 -8.83
C ASN A 107 8.67 15.50 -10.22
N GLY A 108 8.43 16.25 -11.28
CA GLY A 108 8.61 15.87 -12.68
C GLY A 108 7.80 14.65 -13.13
N LYS A 109 6.81 14.19 -12.34
CA LYS A 109 6.04 12.97 -12.56
C LYS A 109 4.54 13.24 -12.36
N THR A 110 3.71 12.63 -13.18
CA THR A 110 2.27 12.52 -12.95
C THR A 110 1.99 11.72 -11.67
N ARG A 111 0.78 11.84 -11.11
CA ARG A 111 0.33 10.96 -10.01
C ARG A 111 0.36 9.48 -10.40
N GLN A 112 0.08 9.16 -11.65
CA GLN A 112 0.15 7.79 -12.16
C GLN A 112 1.58 7.26 -12.13
N GLU A 113 2.53 7.97 -12.74
CA GLU A 113 3.96 7.57 -12.73
C GLU A 113 4.52 7.50 -11.30
N TRP A 114 4.05 8.38 -10.41
CA TRP A 114 4.41 8.32 -8.99
C TRP A 114 3.92 7.02 -8.35
N TRP A 115 2.66 6.63 -8.60
CA TRP A 115 2.09 5.40 -8.06
C TRP A 115 2.75 4.16 -8.65
N GLU A 116 2.99 4.11 -9.97
CA GLU A 116 3.72 3.00 -10.60
C GLU A 116 5.13 2.86 -10.02
N THR A 117 5.78 3.97 -9.65
CA THR A 117 7.10 3.94 -8.98
C THR A 117 7.01 3.48 -7.52
N ASN A 118 6.02 3.96 -6.75
CA ASN A 118 6.02 3.85 -5.27
C ASN A 118 5.03 2.83 -4.71
N GLY A 119 3.98 2.48 -5.45
CA GLY A 119 3.02 1.43 -5.13
C GLY A 119 3.70 0.09 -4.77
N PRO A 120 4.69 -0.37 -5.56
CA PRO A 120 5.46 -1.56 -5.21
C PRO A 120 6.14 -1.46 -3.83
N HIS A 121 6.66 -0.28 -3.45
CA HIS A 121 7.28 -0.07 -2.15
C HIS A 121 6.27 -0.01 -1.00
N ILE A 122 5.05 0.47 -1.24
CA ILE A 122 3.96 0.43 -0.26
C ILE A 122 3.60 -1.03 0.04
N TRP A 123 3.42 -1.84 -1.01
CA TRP A 123 3.16 -3.27 -0.89
C TRP A 123 4.30 -4.01 -0.18
N GLU A 124 5.55 -3.72 -0.55
CA GLU A 124 6.74 -4.26 0.12
C GLU A 124 6.77 -3.91 1.62
N GLY A 125 6.38 -2.69 2.00
CA GLY A 125 6.22 -2.28 3.39
C GLY A 125 5.19 -3.11 4.15
N MET A 126 4.07 -3.46 3.51
CA MET A 126 3.04 -4.34 4.08
C MET A 126 3.60 -5.75 4.32
N LEU A 127 4.33 -6.32 3.35
CA LEU A 127 4.98 -7.63 3.51
C LEU A 127 6.05 -7.61 4.60
N CYS A 128 6.84 -6.54 4.70
CA CYS A 128 7.85 -6.39 5.76
C CYS A 128 7.21 -6.37 7.15
N ALA A 129 6.07 -5.70 7.30
CA ALA A 129 5.34 -5.67 8.56
C ALA A 129 4.73 -7.03 8.93
N LEU A 130 4.19 -7.74 7.93
CA LEU A 130 3.66 -9.10 8.10
C LEU A 130 4.74 -10.10 8.54
N THR A 131 5.92 -10.01 7.93
CA THR A 131 7.04 -10.92 8.17
C THR A 131 7.93 -10.52 9.35
N ASN A 132 7.49 -9.53 10.13
CA ASN A 132 8.21 -9.10 11.32
C ASN A 132 8.28 -10.24 12.35
N GLY A 133 9.49 -10.68 12.70
CA GLY A 133 9.73 -11.79 13.63
C GLY A 133 10.01 -13.14 12.99
N LEU A 134 9.99 -13.24 11.65
CA LEU A 134 10.53 -14.41 10.93
C LEU A 134 12.05 -14.33 10.78
N SER A 135 12.70 -15.45 10.50
CA SER A 135 14.10 -15.47 10.09
C SER A 135 14.29 -14.78 8.73
N GLU A 136 15.51 -14.30 8.45
CA GLU A 136 15.82 -13.64 7.18
C GLU A 136 15.57 -14.54 5.97
N SER A 137 15.78 -15.85 6.09
CA SER A 137 15.48 -16.82 5.04
C SER A 137 13.98 -16.94 4.76
N GLU A 138 13.15 -17.07 5.80
CA GLU A 138 11.69 -17.19 5.67
C GLU A 138 11.10 -15.89 5.09
N LYS A 139 11.55 -14.75 5.62
CA LYS A 139 11.17 -13.42 5.14
C LYS A 139 11.51 -13.23 3.66
N LYS A 140 12.72 -13.61 3.24
CA LYS A 140 13.16 -13.50 1.84
C LYS A 140 12.26 -14.30 0.89
N ASN A 141 11.89 -15.53 1.27
CA ASN A 141 11.00 -16.37 0.46
C ASN A 141 9.64 -15.68 0.26
N ILE A 142 9.02 -15.19 1.34
CA ILE A 142 7.73 -14.49 1.26
C ILE A 142 7.84 -13.20 0.43
N LEU A 143 8.87 -12.38 0.66
CA LEU A 143 9.07 -11.15 -0.10
C LEU A 143 9.24 -11.41 -1.60
N GLN A 144 9.87 -12.52 -1.98
CA GLN A 144 10.01 -12.91 -3.38
C GLN A 144 8.69 -13.44 -3.96
N ASP A 145 8.06 -14.38 -3.27
CA ASP A 145 6.86 -15.10 -3.75
C ASP A 145 5.63 -14.21 -3.85
N TYR A 146 5.51 -13.24 -2.95
CA TYR A 146 4.40 -12.29 -2.91
C TYR A 146 4.83 -10.88 -3.35
N SER A 147 5.97 -10.73 -4.03
CA SER A 147 6.40 -9.43 -4.57
C SER A 147 5.35 -8.84 -5.52
N TYR A 148 5.24 -7.52 -5.54
CA TYR A 148 4.32 -6.77 -6.41
C TYR A 148 4.38 -7.25 -7.87
N ASN A 149 5.59 -7.34 -8.42
CA ASN A 149 5.82 -7.75 -9.80
C ASN A 149 5.39 -9.20 -10.05
N LYS A 150 5.64 -10.12 -9.12
CA LYS A 150 5.25 -11.53 -9.28
C LYS A 150 3.73 -11.70 -9.24
N LEU A 151 3.04 -10.95 -8.37
CA LEU A 151 1.59 -10.97 -8.27
C LEU A 151 0.89 -10.29 -9.47
N ASN A 152 1.52 -9.30 -10.10
CA ASN A 152 0.97 -8.65 -11.31
C ASN A 152 1.28 -9.40 -12.61
N ASN A 153 2.39 -10.14 -12.67
CA ASN A 153 2.79 -10.91 -13.85
C ASN A 153 2.24 -12.34 -13.87
N ALA A 154 1.59 -12.81 -12.80
CA ALA A 154 0.93 -14.11 -12.79
C ALA A 154 -0.18 -14.11 -13.86
N GLU A 155 0.01 -14.91 -14.92
CA GLU A 155 -0.87 -14.95 -16.09
C GLU A 155 -2.33 -15.19 -15.70
N LYS A 156 -3.21 -14.24 -16.06
CA LYS A 156 -4.63 -14.40 -16.42
C LYS A 156 -5.58 -15.26 -15.56
N ASP A 157 -5.21 -15.74 -14.38
CA ASP A 157 -6.14 -16.38 -13.44
C ASP A 157 -6.48 -15.40 -12.30
N ASP A 158 -7.63 -14.74 -12.47
CA ASP A 158 -8.52 -14.06 -11.50
C ASP A 158 -7.96 -13.24 -10.31
N CYS A 159 -6.64 -13.02 -10.18
CA CYS A 159 -6.05 -12.51 -8.94
C CYS A 159 -4.78 -11.67 -9.08
N CYS A 160 -4.71 -10.82 -10.10
CA CYS A 160 -3.63 -9.83 -10.19
C CYS A 160 -3.88 -8.70 -9.17
N LEU A 161 -2.87 -8.29 -8.41
CA LEU A 161 -2.98 -7.23 -7.39
C LEU A 161 -3.55 -5.93 -7.99
N GLU A 162 -3.14 -5.58 -9.21
CA GLU A 162 -3.71 -4.43 -9.93
C GLU A 162 -5.19 -4.61 -10.26
N LYS A 163 -5.71 -5.79 -10.60
CA LYS A 163 -7.16 -5.98 -10.79
C LYS A 163 -7.95 -5.80 -9.50
N PHE A 164 -7.36 -6.17 -8.36
CA PHE A 164 -7.99 -6.01 -7.05
C PHE A 164 -7.90 -4.58 -6.52
N ALA A 165 -6.90 -3.81 -6.95
CA ALA A 165 -6.66 -2.44 -6.51
C ALA A 165 -7.12 -1.38 -7.53
N SER A 166 -7.48 -1.74 -8.77
CA SER A 166 -7.90 -0.82 -9.84
C SER A 166 -9.34 -0.39 -9.73
#